data_AF-A0A7W1X8L2-F1
#
_entry.id   AF-A0A7W1X8L2-F1
#
_cell.length_a   1.000
_cell.length_b   1.000
_cell.length_c   1.000
_cell.angle_alpha   90.00
_cell.angle_beta   90.00
_cell.angle_gamma   90.00
#
_symmetry.space_group_name_H-M   'P 1'
#
loop_
_entity.id
_entity.type
_entity.pdbx_description
1 polymer ?
#
loop_
_entity_poly.entity_id
_entity_poly.type
_entity_poly.pdbx_seq_one_letter_code
_entity_poly.pdbx_strand_id
1 'polypeptide(L)' 'MSETVRYDEEHDVLYIFFGSVAPGYEDEVYPGVFLRKSEETDEIIGVIIFWPRA' A
#
# COMPACT_ATOMS: atom_id res chain seq x y z
N MET A 1 19.26 -19.90 21.17
CA MET A 1 19.61 -18.93 20.12
C MET A 1 18.35 -18.14 19.85
N SER A 2 18.26 -16.92 20.37
CA SER A 2 17.13 -16.03 20.09
C SER A 2 17.49 -15.29 18.81
N GLU A 3 16.86 -15.64 17.69
CA GLU A 3 16.95 -14.83 16.49
C GLU A 3 16.23 -13.52 16.76
N THR A 4 17.01 -12.45 17.00
CA THR A 4 16.46 -11.09 17.03
C THR A 4 16.09 -10.73 15.60
N VAL A 5 14.82 -10.86 15.26
CA VAL A 5 14.27 -10.34 14.00
C VAL A 5 14.49 -8.83 14.02
N ARG A 6 15.42 -8.34 13.20
CA ARG A 6 15.55 -6.90 12.90
C ARG A 6 14.43 -6.53 11.95
N TYR A 7 13.26 -6.24 12.50
CA TYR A 7 12.13 -5.68 11.77
C TYR A 7 12.34 -4.17 11.64
N ASP A 8 12.38 -3.68 10.39
CA ASP A 8 12.54 -2.25 10.09
C ASP A 8 11.16 -1.58 10.10
N GLU A 9 10.77 -1.08 11.27
CA GLU A 9 9.51 -0.36 11.48
C GLU A 9 9.42 0.98 10.73
N GLU A 10 10.53 1.49 10.17
CA GLU A 10 10.57 2.82 9.56
C GLU A 10 10.11 2.83 8.09
N HIS A 11 10.12 1.69 7.41
CA HIS A 11 9.89 1.63 5.95
C HIS A 11 8.95 0.52 5.49
N ASP A 12 8.04 0.05 6.37
CA ASP A 12 7.14 -1.03 5.99
C ASP A 12 5.94 -0.48 5.19
N VAL A 13 5.99 -0.66 3.87
CA VAL A 13 4.91 -0.32 2.94
C VAL A 13 4.40 -1.62 2.33
N LEU A 14 3.14 -1.95 2.58
CA LEU A 14 2.49 -3.10 1.98
C LEU A 14 1.75 -2.69 0.71
N TYR A 15 2.13 -3.28 -0.42
CA TYR A 15 1.43 -3.14 -1.68
C TYR A 15 0.57 -4.37 -1.96
N ILE A 16 -0.73 -4.16 -2.16
CA ILE A 16 -1.69 -5.19 -2.55
C ILE A 16 -2.20 -4.83 -3.94
N PHE A 17 -2.06 -5.74 -4.90
CA PHE A 17 -2.52 -5.56 -6.27
C PHE A 17 -3.71 -6.47 -6.57
N PHE A 18 -4.72 -5.94 -7.23
CA PHE A 18 -5.87 -6.70 -7.72
C PHE A 18 -5.76 -6.86 -9.24
N GLY A 19 -5.70 -8.10 -9.70
CA GLY A 19 -5.59 -8.39 -11.13
C GLY A 19 -4.20 -8.05 -11.70
N SER A 20 -4.18 -7.65 -12.98
CA SER A 20 -2.96 -7.28 -13.69
C SER A 20 -2.45 -5.90 -13.28
N VAL A 21 -1.13 -5.72 -13.24
CA VAL A 21 -0.51 -4.41 -13.03
C VAL A 21 -0.94 -3.47 -14.16
N ALA A 22 -1.58 -2.36 -13.81
CA ALA A 22 -2.04 -1.32 -14.72
C ALA A 22 -1.57 0.06 -14.21
N PRO A 23 -1.44 1.07 -15.09
CA PRO A 23 -1.27 2.46 -14.66
C PRO A 23 -2.41 2.87 -13.74
N GLY A 24 -2.07 3.58 -12.67
CA GLY A 24 -3.05 3.97 -11.68
C GLY A 24 -2.54 5.10 -10.81
N TYR A 25 -3.50 5.75 -10.14
CA TYR A 25 -3.26 6.84 -9.21
C TYR A 25 -3.75 6.45 -7.81
N GLU A 26 -3.22 7.13 -6.80
CA GLU A 26 -3.48 6.83 -5.39
C GLU A 26 -4.36 7.89 -4.72
N ASP A 27 -5.45 7.45 -4.09
CA ASP A 27 -6.29 8.27 -3.22
C ASP A 27 -6.13 7.83 -1.75
N GLU A 28 -5.75 8.76 -0.86
CA GLU A 28 -5.73 8.50 0.58
C GLU A 28 -7.15 8.50 1.15
N VAL A 29 -7.64 7.33 1.57
CA VAL A 29 -9.02 7.16 2.09
C VAL A 29 -9.09 7.11 3.61
N TYR A 30 -7.94 6.87 4.25
CA TYR A 30 -7.73 6.89 5.69
C TYR A 30 -6.23 7.17 5.93
N PRO A 31 -5.81 7.78 7.05
CA PRO A 31 -4.40 8.02 7.33
C PRO A 31 -3.55 6.76 7.09
N GLY A 32 -2.64 6.84 6.12
CA GLY A 32 -1.75 5.74 5.75
C GLY A 32 -2.38 4.63 4.91
N VAL A 33 -3.64 4.76 4.45
CA VAL A 33 -4.29 3.80 3.56
C VAL A 33 -4.68 4.48 2.26
N PHE A 34 -4.06 4.03 1.17
CA PHE A 34 -4.27 4.55 -0.16
C PHE A 34 -4.95 3.51 -1.04
N LEU A 35 -6.04 3.88 -1.71
CA LEU A 35 -6.60 3.07 -2.78
C LEU A 35 -5.88 3.39 -4.08
N ARG A 36 -5.42 2.35 -4.77
CA ARG A 36 -4.97 2.46 -6.15
C ARG A 36 -6.14 2.28 -7.09
N LYS A 37 -6.34 3.25 -7.98
CA LYS A 37 -7.39 3.22 -9.01
C LYS A 37 -6.78 3.29 -10.40
N SER A 38 -7.41 2.62 -11.36
CA SER A 38 -7.07 2.70 -12.77
C SER A 38 -7.25 4.13 -13.29
N GLU A 39 -6.25 4.66 -14.00
CA GLU A 39 -6.38 5.97 -14.66
C GLU A 39 -7.41 5.96 -15.79
N GLU A 40 -7.68 4.80 -16.40
CA GLU A 40 -8.59 4.67 -17.53
C GLU A 40 -10.04 4.44 -17.09
N THR A 41 -10.25 3.64 -16.05
CA THR A 41 -11.58 3.13 -15.67
C THR A 41 -12.06 3.61 -14.30
N ASP A 42 -11.21 4.24 -13.51
CA ASP A 42 -11.48 4.63 -12.12
C ASP A 42 -11.77 3.46 -11.15
N GLU A 43 -11.62 2.22 -11.62
CA GLU A 43 -11.83 1.02 -10.80
C GLU A 43 -10.65 0.78 -9.84
N ILE A 44 -10.94 0.20 -8.67
CA ILE A 44 -9.91 -0.14 -7.68
C ILE A 44 -9.05 -1.30 -8.20
N ILE A 45 -7.74 -1.06 -8.33
CA ILE A 45 -6.74 -2.02 -8.80
C ILE A 45 -5.71 -2.37 -7.72
N GLY A 46 -5.80 -1.78 -6.53
CA GLY A 46 -4.95 -2.13 -5.41
C GLY A 46 -5.15 -1.29 -4.16
N VAL A 47 -4.36 -1.61 -3.14
CA VAL A 47 -4.29 -0.87 -1.87
C VAL A 47 -2.83 -0.75 -1.45
N ILE A 48 -2.46 0.41 -0.94
CA ILE A 48 -1.17 0.66 -0.28
C ILE A 48 -1.46 0.94 1.18
N ILE A 49 -0.80 0.19 2.06
CA ILE A 49 -0.85 0.42 3.50
C ILE A 49 0.52 0.91 3.92
N PHE A 50 0.57 2.17 4.31
CA PHE A 50 1.67 2.84 4.96
C PHE A 50 1.32 2.99 6.43
N TRP A 51 2.14 2.50 7.36
CA TRP A 51 1.87 2.73 8.78
C TRP A 51 2.22 4.18 9.15
N PRO A 52 1.25 5.07 9.43
CA PRO A 52 1.58 6.43 9.84
C PRO A 52 1.96 6.41 11.34
N ARG A 53 3.07 7.05 11.71
CA ARG A 53 3.29 7.42 13.11
C ARG A 53 2.28 8.51 13.46
N ALA A 54 1.38 8.21 14.41
CA ALA A 54 0.50 9.18 15.06
C ALA A 54 1.29 10.14 15.97
#